data_AF-A0A2I2EZY9-F1
#
_entry.id   AF-A0A2I2EZY9-F1
#
_cell.length_a   1.000
_cell.length_b   1.000
_cell.length_c   1.000
_cell.angle_alpha   90.00
_cell.angle_beta   90.00
_cell.angle_gamma   90.00
#
_symmetry.space_group_name_H-M   'P 1'
#
loop_
_entity.id
_entity.type
_entity.pdbx_description
1 polymer ?
#
loop_
_entity_poly.entity_id
_entity_poly.type
_entity_poly.pdbx_seq_one_letter_code
_entity_poly.pdbx_strand_id
1 'polypeptide(L)'
;MATNRVPINYQTPAFPSLYDPFPRPNTQAFYLYYTQDIWRFTLYWTLIFYSASHLAVAAFALLMQGRTWRICVAVPLVYIVIAGLEALLAGSIIGLVLGAVYEAGNFRMSTWIPIIWGGINVLVLILSSFPMQGGL
;
A
#
# COMPACT_ATOMS: atom_id res chain seq x y z
N MET A 1 -19.00 -24.95 7.88
CA MET A 1 -19.03 -24.35 6.52
C MET A 1 -19.17 -22.84 6.69
N ALA A 2 -18.07 -22.09 6.60
CA ALA A 2 -18.12 -20.64 6.81
C ALA A 2 -18.80 -20.00 5.59
N THR A 3 -20.02 -19.50 5.78
CA THR A 3 -20.76 -18.81 4.74
C THR A 3 -20.00 -17.51 4.40
N ASN A 4 -19.42 -17.40 3.21
CA ASN A 4 -18.76 -16.18 2.70
C ASN A 4 -19.75 -15.02 2.43
N ARG A 5 -20.96 -15.10 2.96
CA ARG A 5 -21.97 -14.05 2.82
C ARG A 5 -21.60 -12.89 3.73
N VAL A 6 -21.74 -11.69 3.19
CA VAL A 6 -21.63 -10.43 3.94
C VAL A 6 -22.56 -10.51 5.16
N PRO A 7 -22.08 -10.28 6.39
CA PRO A 7 -22.93 -10.21 7.57
C PRO A 7 -24.02 -9.14 7.41
N ILE A 8 -25.23 -9.40 7.91
CA ILE A 8 -26.39 -8.49 7.77
C ILE A 8 -26.09 -7.11 8.37
N ASN A 9 -25.27 -7.06 9.43
CA ASN A 9 -24.84 -5.82 10.09
C ASN A 9 -23.39 -5.46 9.73
N TYR A 10 -22.91 -5.84 8.54
CA TYR A 10 -21.56 -5.50 8.11
C TYR A 10 -21.41 -3.99 7.96
N GLN A 11 -20.38 -3.46 8.60
CA GLN A 11 -19.91 -2.10 8.43
C GLN A 11 -18.46 -2.18 7.97
N THR A 12 -18.13 -1.42 6.93
CA THR A 12 -16.76 -1.36 6.43
C THR A 12 -15.84 -0.87 7.54
N PRO A 13 -14.76 -1.59 7.86
CA PRO A 13 -13.84 -1.16 8.91
C PRO A 13 -13.08 0.09 8.47
N ALA A 14 -12.77 0.97 9.43
CA ALA A 14 -11.97 2.16 9.17
C ALA A 14 -10.51 1.78 8.88
N PHE A 15 -9.90 2.40 7.87
CA PHE A 15 -8.47 2.24 7.60
C PHE A 15 -7.65 2.63 8.86
N PRO A 16 -6.59 1.87 9.24
CA PRO A 16 -6.03 0.68 8.58
C PRO A 16 -6.64 -0.66 9.01
N SER A 17 -7.38 -0.71 10.13
CA SER A 17 -8.02 -1.92 10.69
C SER A 17 -7.17 -3.21 10.64
N LEU A 18 -5.87 -3.11 10.90
CA LEU A 18 -5.00 -4.28 11.05
C LEU A 18 -5.31 -4.94 12.39
N TYR A 19 -5.72 -6.21 12.35
CA TYR A 19 -5.94 -7.04 13.53
C TYR A 19 -4.70 -7.90 13.83
N ASP A 20 -4.59 -8.45 15.04
CA ASP A 20 -3.46 -9.32 15.41
C ASP A 20 -3.37 -10.53 14.45
N PRO A 21 -2.23 -10.73 13.75
CA PRO A 21 -2.07 -11.86 12.83
C PRO A 21 -2.03 -13.20 13.56
N PHE A 22 -1.76 -13.21 14.86
CA PHE A 22 -1.83 -14.39 15.73
C PHE A 22 -2.96 -14.22 16.75
N PRO A 23 -4.22 -14.23 16.30
CA PRO A 23 -5.35 -13.88 17.13
C PRO A 23 -5.46 -14.85 18.31
N ARG A 24 -5.35 -14.30 19.53
CA ARG A 24 -5.76 -15.01 20.74
C ARG A 24 -7.26 -15.33 20.65
N PRO A 25 -7.75 -16.39 21.32
CA PRO A 25 -9.18 -16.67 21.38
C PRO A 25 -9.94 -15.39 21.76
N ASN A 26 -10.94 -15.00 20.96
CA ASN A 26 -11.77 -13.78 21.06
C ASN A 26 -11.25 -12.50 20.37
N THR A 27 -10.22 -12.57 19.53
CA THR A 27 -9.80 -11.39 18.74
C THR A 27 -10.69 -11.23 17.49
N GLN A 28 -11.25 -10.03 17.29
CA GLN A 28 -12.06 -9.72 16.12
C GLN A 28 -11.18 -9.54 14.88
N ALA A 29 -11.43 -10.36 13.85
CA ALA A 29 -10.78 -10.21 12.55
C ALA A 29 -11.59 -9.26 11.65
N PHE A 30 -10.90 -8.33 11.00
CA PHE A 30 -11.51 -7.37 10.08
C PHE A 30 -11.37 -7.85 8.64
N TYR A 31 -12.48 -7.81 7.91
CA TYR A 31 -12.56 -8.25 6.51
C TYR A 31 -13.19 -7.19 5.63
N LEU A 32 -12.72 -7.12 4.38
CA LEU A 32 -13.23 -6.31 3.31
C LEU A 32 -14.04 -7.20 2.36
N TYR A 33 -15.26 -6.79 2.06
CA TYR A 33 -16.16 -7.52 1.15
C TYR A 33 -16.43 -6.74 -0.14
N TYR A 34 -16.37 -5.41 -0.10
CA TYR A 34 -16.62 -4.57 -1.26
C TYR A 34 -15.34 -4.25 -2.03
N THR A 35 -15.38 -4.42 -3.35
CA THR A 35 -14.29 -4.10 -4.30
C THR A 35 -13.77 -2.67 -4.12
N GLN A 36 -14.67 -1.71 -3.88
CA GLN A 36 -14.29 -0.31 -3.65
C GLN A 36 -13.43 -0.13 -2.38
N ASP A 37 -13.73 -0.87 -1.32
CA ASP A 37 -12.98 -0.78 -0.06
C ASP A 37 -11.62 -1.48 -0.18
N ILE A 38 -11.58 -2.61 -0.88
CA ILE A 38 -10.33 -3.31 -1.25
C ILE A 38 -9.40 -2.38 -2.03
N TRP A 39 -9.95 -1.68 -3.03
CA TRP A 39 -9.20 -0.71 -3.83
C TRP A 39 -8.66 0.44 -2.96
N ARG A 40 -9.51 1.06 -2.12
CA ARG A 40 -9.10 2.17 -1.23
C ARG A 40 -7.99 1.76 -0.27
N PHE A 41 -8.13 0.60 0.37
CA PHE A 41 -7.12 0.11 1.31
C PHE A 41 -5.78 -0.16 0.61
N THR A 42 -5.82 -0.78 -0.58
CA THR A 42 -4.61 -1.05 -1.36
C THR A 42 -3.94 0.24 -1.80
N LEU A 43 -4.73 1.22 -2.24
CA LEU A 43 -4.24 2.53 -2.65
C LEU A 43 -3.57 3.27 -1.49
N TYR A 44 -4.22 3.33 -0.32
CA TYR A 44 -3.68 4.04 0.84
C TYR A 44 -2.40 3.41 1.37
N TRP A 45 -2.32 2.08 1.44
CA TRP A 45 -1.08 1.42 1.82
C TRP A 45 0.04 1.67 0.80
N THR A 46 -0.27 1.62 -0.49
CA THR A 46 0.72 1.90 -1.55
C THR A 46 1.23 3.34 -1.45
N LEU A 47 0.34 4.32 -1.23
CA LEU A 47 0.71 5.72 -1.00
C LEU A 47 1.65 5.88 0.20
N ILE A 48 1.35 5.21 1.32
CA ILE A 48 2.17 5.27 2.52
C ILE A 48 3.56 4.69 2.26
N PHE A 49 3.64 3.49 1.67
CA PHE A 49 4.94 2.85 1.40
C PHE A 49 5.79 3.65 0.42
N TYR A 50 5.20 4.10 -0.69
CA TYR A 50 5.93 4.88 -1.70
C TYR A 50 6.39 6.21 -1.13
N SER A 51 5.53 6.92 -0.40
CA SER A 51 5.89 8.18 0.25
C SER A 51 7.00 7.97 1.28
N ALA A 52 6.92 6.92 2.11
CA ALA A 52 7.95 6.62 3.09
C ALA A 52 9.31 6.34 2.45
N SER A 53 9.34 5.53 1.38
CA SER A 53 10.57 5.22 0.65
C SER A 53 11.19 6.46 -0.01
N HIS A 54 10.37 7.27 -0.70
CA HIS A 54 10.85 8.49 -1.34
C HIS A 54 11.31 9.55 -0.33
N LEU A 55 10.60 9.67 0.80
CA LEU A 55 11.01 10.58 1.88
C LEU A 55 12.30 10.12 2.55
N ALA A 56 12.53 8.82 2.69
CA ALA A 56 13.81 8.31 3.19
C ALA A 56 14.96 8.74 2.25
N VAL A 57 14.80 8.56 0.93
CA VAL A 57 15.80 9.01 -0.05
C VAL A 57 15.98 10.52 -0.02
N ALA A 58 14.89 11.29 0.03
CA ALA A 58 14.94 12.75 0.15
C ALA A 58 15.68 13.18 1.43
N ALA A 59 15.43 12.53 2.57
CA ALA A 59 16.13 12.81 3.81
C ALA A 59 17.63 12.54 3.70
N PHE A 60 18.05 11.42 3.10
CA PHE A 60 19.45 11.15 2.83
C PHE A 60 20.09 12.20 1.91
N ALA A 61 19.39 12.61 0.86
CA ALA A 61 19.86 13.67 -0.04
C ALA A 61 20.03 15.02 0.69
N LEU A 62 19.12 15.36 1.60
CA LEU A 62 19.22 16.57 2.40
C LEU A 62 20.36 16.52 3.42
N LEU A 63 20.61 15.37 4.04
CA LEU A 63 21.75 15.21 4.95
C LEU A 63 23.08 15.41 4.22
N MET A 64 23.18 15.00 2.96
CA MET A 64 24.40 15.15 2.16
C MET A 64 24.55 16.54 1.51
N GLN A 65 23.46 17.13 1.01
CA GLN A 65 23.49 18.29 0.11
C GLN A 65 22.66 19.49 0.59
N GLY A 66 22.04 19.42 1.77
CA GLY A 66 21.15 20.44 2.35
C GLY A 66 21.86 21.71 2.82
N ARG A 67 22.54 22.41 1.92
CA ARG A 67 23.25 23.67 2.22
C ARG A 67 22.38 24.91 2.05
N THR A 68 21.25 24.81 1.35
CA THR A 68 20.37 25.94 1.06
C THR A 68 18.93 25.61 1.42
N TRP A 69 18.25 26.53 2.09
CA TRP A 69 16.86 26.36 2.52
C TRP A 69 15.90 26.00 1.36
N ARG A 70 16.17 26.53 0.15
CA ARG A 70 15.42 26.19 -1.06
C ARG A 70 15.52 24.72 -1.44
N ILE A 71 16.71 24.12 -1.32
CA ILE A 71 16.95 22.70 -1.61
C ILE A 71 16.26 21.84 -0.55
N CYS A 72 16.33 22.25 0.72
CA CYS A 72 15.66 21.58 1.84
C CYS A 72 14.14 21.47 1.65
N VAL A 73 13.50 22.40 0.93
CA VAL A 73 12.07 22.34 0.64
C VAL A 73 11.79 21.70 -0.73
N ALA A 74 12.56 22.05 -1.76
CA ALA A 74 12.31 21.58 -3.12
C ALA A 74 12.49 20.06 -3.25
N VAL A 75 13.52 19.49 -2.62
CA VAL A 75 13.82 18.05 -2.75
C VAL A 75 12.69 17.19 -2.19
N PRO A 76 12.24 17.34 -0.93
CA PRO A 76 11.11 16.55 -0.42
C PRO A 76 9.83 16.75 -1.24
N LEU A 77 9.56 17.97 -1.70
CA LEU A 77 8.35 18.28 -2.47
C LEU A 77 8.33 17.52 -3.80
N VAL A 78 9.43 17.54 -4.56
CA VAL A 78 9.55 16.80 -5.82
C VAL A 78 9.39 15.30 -5.59
N TYR A 79 10.04 14.76 -4.55
CA TYR A 79 9.97 13.34 -4.22
C TYR A 79 8.55 12.92 -3.80
N ILE A 80 7.82 13.73 -3.03
CA ILE A 80 6.42 13.45 -2.66
C ILE A 80 5.52 13.43 -3.89
N VAL A 81 5.70 14.37 -4.83
CA VAL A 81 4.88 14.44 -6.05
C VAL A 81 5.11 13.20 -6.91
N ILE A 82 6.36 12.80 -7.11
CA ILE A 82 6.71 11.57 -7.86
C ILE A 82 6.12 10.34 -7.16
N ALA A 83 6.37 10.20 -5.85
CA ALA A 83 5.85 9.10 -5.05
C ALA A 83 4.32 9.00 -5.13
N GLY A 84 3.63 10.13 -5.06
CA GLY A 84 2.18 10.20 -5.16
C GLY A 84 1.69 9.70 -6.51
N LEU A 85 2.27 10.16 -7.62
CA LEU A 85 1.88 9.73 -8.96
C LEU A 85 2.12 8.24 -9.18
N GLU A 86 3.30 7.74 -8.81
CA GLU A 86 3.63 6.31 -8.95
C GLU A 86 2.72 5.44 -8.08
N ALA A 87 2.49 5.84 -6.82
CA ALA A 87 1.63 5.11 -5.90
C ALA A 87 0.16 5.12 -6.32
N LEU A 88 -0.32 6.23 -6.90
CA LEU A 88 -1.67 6.31 -7.43
C LEU A 88 -1.86 5.31 -8.56
N LEU A 89 -0.90 5.21 -9.47
CA LEU A 89 -0.95 4.26 -10.60
C LEU A 89 -0.80 2.82 -10.12
N ALA A 90 0.28 2.48 -9.42
CA ALA A 90 0.56 1.12 -8.94
C ALA A 90 -0.54 0.63 -7.99
N GLY A 91 -0.92 1.46 -7.02
CA GLY A 91 -1.94 1.14 -6.03
C GLY A 91 -3.32 0.98 -6.65
N SER A 92 -3.67 1.79 -7.66
CA SER A 92 -4.96 1.65 -8.35
C SER A 92 -5.03 0.41 -9.21
N ILE A 93 -3.98 0.11 -9.99
CA ILE A 93 -3.94 -1.08 -10.84
C ILE A 93 -4.07 -2.34 -9.97
N ILE A 94 -3.23 -2.47 -8.93
CA ILE A 94 -3.27 -3.65 -8.05
C ILE A 94 -4.57 -3.69 -7.25
N GLY A 95 -5.06 -2.56 -6.74
CA GLY A 95 -6.31 -2.49 -5.98
C GLY A 95 -7.54 -2.92 -6.79
N LEU A 96 -7.62 -2.52 -8.06
CA LEU A 96 -8.70 -2.94 -8.96
C LEU A 96 -8.61 -4.41 -9.32
N VAL A 97 -7.40 -4.91 -9.65
CA VAL A 97 -7.17 -6.33 -9.94
C VAL A 97 -7.55 -7.19 -8.74
N LEU A 98 -7.12 -6.82 -7.53
CA LEU A 98 -7.47 -7.52 -6.31
C LEU A 98 -8.96 -7.49 -6.02
N GLY A 99 -9.60 -6.33 -6.17
CA GLY A 99 -11.04 -6.21 -6.01
C GLY A 99 -11.79 -7.17 -6.94
N ALA A 100 -11.46 -7.17 -8.24
CA ALA A 100 -12.09 -8.03 -9.24
C ALA A 100 -11.88 -9.53 -8.96
N VAL A 101 -10.68 -9.93 -8.54
CA VAL A 101 -10.37 -11.34 -8.22
C VAL A 101 -11.15 -11.81 -6.99
N TYR A 102 -11.22 -11.00 -5.94
CA TYR A 102 -11.95 -11.36 -4.72
C TYR A 102 -13.46 -11.35 -4.92
N GLU A 103 -13.97 -10.42 -5.72
CA GLU A 103 -15.38 -10.38 -6.11
C GLU A 103 -15.76 -11.61 -6.95
N ALA A 104 -14.99 -11.94 -7.98
CA ALA A 104 -15.21 -13.11 -8.82
C ALA A 104 -15.10 -14.44 -8.04
N GLY A 105 -14.20 -14.49 -7.05
CA GLY A 105 -14.04 -15.63 -6.16
C GLY A 105 -15.08 -15.71 -5.04
N ASN A 106 -15.94 -14.69 -4.89
CA ASN A 106 -16.85 -14.53 -3.75
C ASN A 106 -16.11 -14.74 -2.40
N PHE A 107 -14.91 -14.15 -2.31
CA PHE A 107 -14.03 -14.25 -1.15
C PHE A 107 -14.03 -12.95 -0.36
N ARG A 108 -13.98 -13.08 0.96
CA ARG A 108 -13.69 -11.96 1.85
C ARG A 108 -12.18 -11.74 1.92
N MET A 109 -11.77 -10.48 1.83
CA MET A 109 -10.36 -10.09 1.91
C MET A 109 -9.98 -9.71 3.34
N SER A 110 -8.85 -10.21 3.86
CA SER A 110 -8.28 -9.72 5.12
C SER A 110 -7.66 -8.34 4.91
N THR A 111 -7.76 -7.45 5.90
CA THR A 111 -7.12 -6.12 5.88
C THR A 111 -5.58 -6.18 5.82
N TRP A 112 -4.99 -7.36 6.05
CA TRP A 112 -3.56 -7.64 5.84
C TRP A 112 -3.18 -7.79 4.36
N ILE A 113 -4.11 -8.14 3.48
CA ILE A 113 -3.78 -8.36 2.06
C ILE A 113 -3.40 -7.04 1.37
N PRO A 114 -4.15 -5.93 1.52
CA PRO A 114 -3.76 -4.64 0.96
C PRO A 114 -2.38 -4.13 1.41
N ILE A 115 -2.03 -4.29 2.70
CA ILE A 115 -0.72 -3.87 3.21
C ILE A 115 0.42 -4.69 2.61
N ILE A 116 0.27 -6.01 2.51
CA ILE A 116 1.29 -6.88 1.90
C ILE A 116 1.51 -6.49 0.43
N TRP A 117 0.44 -6.24 -0.32
CA TRP A 117 0.55 -5.78 -1.70
C TRP A 117 1.18 -4.40 -1.83
N GLY A 118 0.88 -3.46 -0.92
CA GLY A 118 1.59 -2.19 -0.87
C GLY A 118 3.10 -2.37 -0.66
N GLY A 119 3.49 -3.29 0.23
CA GLY A 119 4.89 -3.67 0.45
C GLY A 119 5.54 -4.30 -0.78
N ILE A 120 4.87 -5.23 -1.46
CA ILE A 120 5.37 -5.83 -2.70
C ILE A 120 5.57 -4.76 -3.78
N ASN A 121 4.60 -3.85 -3.96
CA ASN A 121 4.71 -2.78 -4.95
C ASN A 121 5.95 -1.91 -4.73
N VAL A 122 6.26 -1.54 -3.48
CA VAL A 122 7.43 -0.70 -3.21
C VAL A 122 8.73 -1.48 -3.34
N LEU A 123 8.75 -2.77 -3.00
CA LEU A 123 9.91 -3.63 -3.23
C LEU A 123 10.20 -3.80 -4.73
N VAL A 124 9.17 -4.01 -5.56
CA VAL A 124 9.31 -4.07 -7.02
C VAL A 124 9.86 -2.76 -7.57
N LEU A 125 9.34 -1.62 -7.09
CA LEU A 125 9.89 -0.30 -7.45
C LEU A 125 11.38 -0.21 -7.12
N ILE A 126 11.77 -0.53 -5.89
CA ILE A 126 13.17 -0.49 -5.45
C ILE A 126 14.05 -1.41 -6.31
N LEU A 127 13.61 -2.65 -6.56
CA LEU A 127 14.35 -3.59 -7.40
C LEU A 127 14.50 -3.09 -8.84
N SER A 128 13.46 -2.45 -9.39
CA SER A 128 13.50 -1.87 -10.74
C SER A 128 14.39 -0.63 -10.86
N SER A 129 14.71 0.02 -9.74
CA SER A 129 15.56 1.21 -9.71
C SER A 129 17.04 0.88 -9.91
N PHE A 130 17.45 -0.35 -9.62
CA PHE A 130 18.81 -0.79 -9.87
C PHE A 130 18.96 -1.13 -11.36
N PRO A 131 19.99 -0.58 -12.05
CA PRO A 131 20.31 -1.06 -13.37
C PRO A 131 20.64 -2.55 -13.24
N MET A 132 19.89 -3.41 -13.93
CA MET A 132 20.29 -4.80 -14.11
C MET A 132 21.63 -4.78 -14.84
N GLN A 133 22.74 -4.89 -14.11
CA GLN A 133 24.02 -5.27 -14.70
C GLN A 133 23.85 -6.73 -15.14
N GLY A 134 23.22 -6.90 -16.31
CA GLY A 134 23.15 -8.15 -17.02
C GLY A 134 24.57 -8.66 -17.20
N GLY A 135 24.80 -9.87 -16.67
CA GLY A 135 26.12 -10.46 -16.50
C GLY A 135 26.93 -10.53 -17.78
N LEU A 136 28.24 -10.37 -17.58
CA LEU A 136 29.26 -11.00 -18.41
C LEU A 136 29.25 -12.52 -18.17
#